data_AF-A0A932RIN0-F1
#
_entry.id   AF-A0A932RIN0-F1
#
_cell.length_a   1.000
_cell.length_b   1.000
_cell.length_c   1.000
_cell.angle_alpha   90.00
_cell.angle_beta   90.00
_cell.angle_gamma   90.00
#
_symmetry.space_group_name_H-M   'P 1'
#
loop_
_entity.id
_entity.type
_entity.pdbx_description
1 polymer ?
#
loop_
_entity_poly.entity_id
_entity_poly.type
_entity_poly.pdbx_seq_one_letter_code
_entity_poly.pdbx_strand_id
1 'polypeptide(L)'
;MSYFSNRKLSLKVVILVTVAALVTYASQDGPIDRVTGDFGEQNCTFCHSDFPVDSGRDQGGTFDILDVPPQYTPGQTYTIRVSLGQPLQKKWGFELAARFVEDGAQAGGITVTNLDQMQLSTDPDTGVQYLKQTYTGTFDGTLDGPVEWSFDWTAPDSGTVRFGAAGNAADGDNSRFGDYIYTTTQETSPAASARN
;
A
#
# COMPACT_ATOMS: atom_id res chain seq x y z
N MET A 1 -22.93 -77.85 -16.37
CA MET A 1 -22.45 -76.76 -17.25
C MET A 1 -22.48 -75.49 -16.42
N SER A 2 -21.46 -75.27 -15.60
CA SER A 2 -20.28 -74.46 -15.90
C SER A 2 -20.63 -72.97 -16.01
N TYR A 3 -20.21 -72.16 -15.03
CA TYR A 3 -19.25 -71.06 -15.27
C TYR A 3 -18.91 -70.35 -13.94
N PHE A 4 -17.64 -70.48 -13.53
CA PHE A 4 -16.99 -69.56 -12.60
C PHE A 4 -16.86 -68.18 -13.25
N SER A 5 -17.12 -67.10 -12.52
CA SER A 5 -16.71 -65.75 -12.94
C SER A 5 -15.85 -65.09 -11.87
N ASN A 6 -14.53 -65.18 -12.09
CA ASN A 6 -13.53 -64.33 -11.48
C ASN A 6 -13.70 -62.90 -12.03
N ARG A 7 -13.90 -61.91 -11.16
CA ARG A 7 -13.68 -60.51 -11.53
C ARG A 7 -12.57 -59.90 -10.67
N LYS A 8 -11.50 -59.55 -11.38
CA LYS A 8 -10.25 -58.98 -10.91
C LYS A 8 -10.50 -57.63 -10.22
N LEU A 9 -10.02 -57.48 -8.99
CA LEU A 9 -9.98 -56.21 -8.28
C LEU A 9 -8.98 -55.29 -9.01
N SER A 10 -9.45 -54.18 -9.58
CA SER A 10 -8.59 -53.21 -10.26
C SER A 10 -8.28 -52.08 -9.29
N LEU A 11 -7.04 -52.03 -8.79
CA LEU A 11 -6.60 -50.96 -7.88
C LEU A 11 -6.34 -49.69 -8.70
N LYS A 12 -7.26 -48.72 -8.66
CA LYS A 12 -7.05 -47.39 -9.25
C LYS A 12 -6.29 -46.54 -8.23
N VAL A 13 -5.02 -46.27 -8.51
CA VAL A 13 -4.23 -45.28 -7.76
C VAL A 13 -4.80 -43.90 -8.08
N VAL A 14 -5.40 -43.26 -7.09
CA VAL A 14 -5.85 -41.86 -7.17
C VAL A 14 -4.71 -41.01 -6.64
N ILE A 15 -4.01 -40.30 -7.53
CA ILE A 15 -3.03 -39.29 -7.14
C ILE A 15 -3.83 -38.04 -6.76
N LEU A 16 -3.94 -37.79 -5.46
CA LEU A 16 -4.51 -36.57 -4.93
C LEU A 16 -3.45 -35.47 -5.04
N VAL A 17 -3.52 -34.65 -6.09
CA VAL A 17 -2.77 -33.40 -6.17
C VAL A 17 -3.49 -32.39 -5.29
N THR A 18 -3.01 -32.21 -4.06
CA THR A 18 -3.45 -31.13 -3.19
C THR A 18 -2.85 -29.83 -3.71
N VAL A 19 -3.63 -29.05 -4.46
CA VAL A 19 -3.34 -27.64 -4.70
C VAL A 19 -3.61 -26.93 -3.39
N ALA A 20 -2.55 -26.62 -2.64
CA ALA A 20 -2.65 -25.68 -1.53
C ALA A 20 -2.97 -24.31 -2.15
N ALA A 21 -4.25 -23.95 -2.15
CA ALA A 21 -4.65 -22.58 -2.42
C ALA A 21 -4.09 -21.72 -1.29
N LEU A 22 -2.97 -21.05 -1.54
CA LEU A 22 -2.59 -19.87 -0.75
C LEU A 22 -3.73 -18.88 -0.95
N VAL A 23 -4.61 -18.80 0.04
CA VAL A 23 -5.57 -17.72 0.17
C VAL A 23 -4.72 -16.48 0.45
N THR A 24 -4.29 -15.80 -0.59
CA THR A 24 -3.73 -14.46 -0.49
C THR A 24 -4.87 -13.57 -0.07
N TYR A 25 -4.90 -13.18 1.20
CA TYR A 25 -5.84 -12.18 1.69
C TYR A 25 -5.50 -10.85 1.03
N ALA A 26 -6.08 -10.59 -0.14
CA ALA A 26 -6.21 -9.24 -0.66
C ALA A 26 -7.20 -8.54 0.28
N SER A 27 -6.65 -7.92 1.32
CA SER A 27 -7.45 -7.20 2.30
C SER A 27 -7.94 -5.90 1.64
N GLN A 28 -9.22 -5.89 1.29
CA GLN A 28 -9.91 -4.67 0.85
C GLN A 28 -9.97 -3.65 2.00
N ASP A 29 -9.73 -4.08 3.23
CA ASP A 29 -9.60 -3.27 4.44
C ASP A 29 -8.17 -2.72 4.65
N GLY A 30 -7.41 -2.52 3.58
CA GLY A 30 -6.04 -1.98 3.63
C GLY A 30 -4.95 -3.06 3.54
N PRO A 31 -3.78 -2.73 2.97
CA PRO A 31 -2.65 -3.66 2.83
C PRO A 31 -2.07 -4.11 4.19
N ILE A 32 -1.29 -5.18 4.14
CA ILE A 32 -0.40 -5.56 5.25
C ILE A 32 0.70 -4.51 5.41
N ASP A 33 1.17 -4.31 6.63
CA ASP A 33 2.30 -3.42 6.94
C ASP A 33 3.57 -3.81 6.17
N ARG A 34 4.45 -2.83 5.95
CA ARG A 34 5.77 -2.98 5.29
C ARG A 34 5.67 -3.25 3.78
N VAL A 35 4.72 -2.61 3.11
CA VAL A 35 4.59 -2.65 1.65
C VAL A 35 4.63 -1.25 1.01
N THR A 36 5.36 -0.32 1.62
CA THR A 36 5.54 1.06 1.11
C THR A 36 6.44 1.15 -0.12
N GLY A 37 7.24 0.13 -0.41
CA GLY A 37 8.25 0.14 -1.48
C GLY A 37 9.48 1.00 -1.19
N ASP A 38 9.62 1.50 0.04
CA ASP A 38 10.73 2.35 0.49
C ASP A 38 11.49 1.69 1.65
N PHE A 39 12.69 2.19 1.97
CA PHE A 39 13.54 1.65 3.06
C PHE A 39 13.80 0.13 2.98
N GLY A 40 13.85 -0.42 1.76
CA GLY A 40 14.09 -1.86 1.53
C GLY A 40 12.87 -2.76 1.77
N GLU A 41 11.69 -2.17 2.00
CA GLU A 41 10.43 -2.90 2.11
C GLU A 41 9.94 -3.40 0.75
N GLN A 42 9.05 -4.39 0.80
CA GLN A 42 8.32 -4.80 -0.39
C GLN A 42 7.35 -3.69 -0.82
N ASN A 43 6.64 -3.89 -1.91
CA ASN A 43 5.51 -3.05 -2.29
C ASN A 43 4.30 -3.92 -2.66
N CYS A 44 3.23 -3.30 -3.14
CA CYS A 44 2.00 -4.00 -3.50
C CYS A 44 2.19 -5.07 -4.60
N THR A 45 3.29 -5.08 -5.35
CA THR A 45 3.61 -6.16 -6.31
C THR A 45 3.91 -7.50 -5.65
N PHE A 46 4.03 -7.56 -4.32
CA PHE A 46 4.00 -8.83 -3.60
C PHE A 46 2.73 -9.64 -3.92
N CYS A 47 1.62 -8.95 -4.18
CA CYS A 47 0.36 -9.56 -4.62
C CYS A 47 -0.08 -9.14 -6.03
N HIS A 48 0.22 -7.92 -6.48
CA HIS A 48 -0.27 -7.33 -7.74
C HIS A 48 0.86 -7.13 -8.75
N SER A 49 1.20 -8.17 -9.52
CA SER A 49 2.48 -8.24 -10.25
C SER A 49 2.37 -8.27 -11.77
N ASP A 50 1.22 -7.93 -12.33
CA ASP A 50 0.99 -8.01 -13.79
C ASP A 50 1.76 -6.95 -14.56
N PHE A 51 1.83 -5.74 -14.00
CA PHE A 51 2.50 -4.61 -14.60
C PHE A 51 3.75 -4.25 -13.81
N PRO A 52 4.83 -3.80 -14.48
CA PRO A 52 5.97 -3.21 -13.78
C PRO A 52 5.53 -2.03 -12.92
N VAL A 53 6.17 -1.84 -11.76
CA VAL A 53 5.95 -0.67 -10.90
C VAL A 53 6.09 0.62 -11.73
N ASP A 54 5.18 1.56 -11.50
CA ASP A 54 5.06 2.87 -12.17
C ASP A 54 4.77 2.86 -13.68
N SER A 55 4.59 1.69 -14.30
CA SER A 55 4.31 1.61 -15.74
C SER A 55 2.98 2.26 -16.18
N GLY A 56 2.06 2.51 -15.24
CA GLY A 56 0.84 3.26 -15.50
C GLY A 56 1.08 4.75 -15.76
N ARG A 57 2.24 5.31 -15.37
CA ARG A 57 2.59 6.72 -15.63
C ARG A 57 2.68 7.02 -17.13
N ASP A 58 3.17 6.09 -17.93
CA ASP A 58 3.21 6.19 -19.40
C ASP A 58 1.80 6.18 -20.04
N GLN A 59 0.79 5.82 -19.25
CA GLN A 59 -0.62 5.73 -19.65
C GLN A 59 -1.46 6.84 -19.01
N GLY A 60 -0.83 7.84 -18.40
CA GLY A 60 -1.50 8.98 -17.76
C GLY A 60 -1.80 8.81 -16.27
N GLY A 61 -1.30 7.76 -15.64
CA GLY A 61 -1.41 7.57 -14.19
C GLY A 61 -0.54 8.51 -13.37
N THR A 62 -1.00 8.81 -12.16
CA THR A 62 -0.36 9.72 -11.21
C THR A 62 -0.42 9.15 -9.81
N PHE A 63 0.69 9.25 -9.07
CA PHE A 63 0.73 8.93 -7.65
C PHE A 63 1.70 9.86 -6.93
N ASP A 64 1.15 10.70 -6.06
CA ASP A 64 1.84 11.84 -5.48
C ASP A 64 1.51 12.02 -3.99
N ILE A 65 2.52 12.42 -3.22
CA ILE A 65 2.35 12.91 -1.84
C ILE A 65 2.41 14.44 -1.91
N LEU A 66 1.30 15.09 -1.57
CA LEU A 66 1.09 16.51 -1.72
C LEU A 66 1.20 17.24 -0.38
N ASP A 67 1.46 18.54 -0.45
CA ASP A 67 1.48 19.48 0.68
C ASP A 67 2.54 19.19 1.76
N VAL A 68 3.51 18.33 1.45
CA VAL A 68 4.73 18.19 2.25
C VAL A 68 5.49 19.53 2.16
N PRO A 69 5.72 20.23 3.28
CA PRO A 69 6.47 21.48 3.25
C PRO A 69 7.91 21.18 2.81
N PRO A 70 8.59 22.03 2.03
CA PRO A 70 10.00 21.82 1.71
C PRO A 70 10.90 21.92 2.95
N GLN A 71 10.45 22.71 3.94
CA GLN A 71 11.06 22.83 5.26
C GLN A 71 9.97 22.85 6.33
N TYR A 72 10.09 22.00 7.35
CA TYR A 72 9.14 21.96 8.45
C TYR A 72 9.62 22.79 9.64
N THR A 73 8.67 23.29 10.44
CA THR A 73 8.95 23.83 11.77
C THR A 73 8.78 22.71 12.80
N PRO A 74 9.77 22.45 13.66
CA PRO A 74 9.67 21.45 14.72
C PRO A 74 8.37 21.53 15.52
N GLY A 75 7.69 20.39 15.71
CA GLY A 75 6.43 20.29 16.45
C GLY A 75 5.19 20.88 15.75
N GLN A 76 5.35 21.48 14.57
CA GLN A 76 4.22 21.97 13.78
C GLN A 76 3.48 20.80 13.12
N THR A 77 2.15 20.88 13.11
CA THR A 77 1.28 19.95 12.38
C THR A 77 0.99 20.47 10.97
N TYR A 78 1.10 19.57 9.99
CA TYR A 78 0.81 19.82 8.58
C TYR A 78 -0.26 18.84 8.11
N THR A 79 -1.23 19.32 7.34
CA THR A 79 -2.15 18.46 6.61
C THR A 79 -1.49 18.02 5.32
N ILE A 80 -1.27 16.71 5.18
CA ILE A 80 -0.65 16.07 4.03
C ILE A 80 -1.73 15.35 3.24
N ARG A 81 -1.56 15.24 1.91
CA ARG A 81 -2.47 14.46 1.06
C ARG A 81 -1.71 13.41 0.26
N VAL A 82 -2.34 12.25 0.06
CA VAL A 82 -1.94 11.23 -0.91
C VAL A 82 -2.94 11.26 -2.04
N SER A 83 -2.48 11.40 -3.28
CA SER A 83 -3.32 11.47 -4.49
C SER A 83 -2.94 10.34 -5.44
N LEU A 84 -3.91 9.55 -5.90
CA LEU A 84 -3.72 8.43 -6.81
C LEU A 84 -4.78 8.45 -7.91
N GLY A 85 -4.34 8.39 -9.17
CA GLY A 85 -5.21 8.30 -10.35
C GLY A 85 -4.60 7.44 -11.44
N GLN A 86 -5.44 6.75 -12.20
CA GLN A 86 -5.03 5.91 -13.32
C GLN A 86 -6.23 5.68 -14.24
N PRO A 87 -6.12 5.96 -15.55
CA PRO A 87 -7.19 5.68 -16.48
C PRO A 87 -7.64 4.22 -16.48
N LEU A 88 -8.95 4.01 -16.63
CA LEU A 88 -9.63 2.71 -16.68
C LEU A 88 -9.61 1.90 -15.36
N GLN A 89 -9.16 2.51 -14.27
CA GLN A 89 -9.22 1.93 -12.92
C GLN A 89 -10.38 2.53 -12.14
N LYS A 90 -10.85 1.82 -11.11
CA LYS A 90 -12.03 2.26 -10.34
C LYS A 90 -12.00 1.94 -8.85
N LYS A 91 -10.89 1.37 -8.36
CA LYS A 91 -10.72 1.02 -6.96
C LYS A 91 -9.28 1.28 -6.54
N TRP A 92 -9.10 1.76 -5.32
CA TRP A 92 -7.89 2.48 -4.95
C TRP A 92 -7.36 2.02 -3.60
N GLY A 93 -6.05 2.07 -3.42
CA GLY A 93 -5.42 1.78 -2.13
C GLY A 93 -4.01 2.32 -2.03
N PHE A 94 -3.52 2.46 -0.81
CA PHE A 94 -2.17 2.93 -0.54
C PHE A 94 -1.65 2.42 0.81
N GLU A 95 -0.33 2.44 0.96
CA GLU A 95 0.31 2.44 2.27
C GLU A 95 1.39 3.52 2.29
N LEU A 96 1.46 4.27 3.38
CA LEU A 96 2.43 5.34 3.59
C LEU A 96 3.10 5.23 4.96
N ALA A 97 4.39 5.50 5.00
CA ALA A 97 5.15 5.71 6.23
C ALA A 97 6.00 6.99 6.16
N ALA A 98 6.23 7.63 7.31
CA ALA A 98 7.12 8.78 7.45
C ALA A 98 8.31 8.39 8.33
N ARG A 99 9.52 8.44 7.79
CA ARG A 99 10.74 7.94 8.45
C ARG A 99 11.90 8.88 8.33
N PHE A 100 12.84 8.80 9.27
CA PHE A 100 14.10 9.52 9.18
C PHE A 100 14.96 8.91 8.08
N VAL A 101 15.55 9.77 7.24
CA VAL A 101 16.47 9.33 6.18
C VAL A 101 17.73 8.68 6.77
N GLU A 102 18.13 9.08 7.98
CA GLU A 102 19.36 8.62 8.62
C GLU A 102 19.36 7.12 8.97
N ASP A 103 18.27 6.64 9.58
CA ASP A 103 18.22 5.30 10.17
C ASP A 103 16.92 4.53 9.85
N GLY A 104 15.96 5.16 9.16
CA GLY A 104 14.67 4.57 8.86
C GLY A 104 13.73 4.46 10.06
N ALA A 105 14.04 5.09 11.20
CA ALA A 105 13.13 5.13 12.35
C ALA A 105 11.92 6.02 12.06
N GLN A 106 10.82 5.82 12.81
CA GLN A 106 9.61 6.66 12.72
C GLN A 106 9.94 8.14 12.87
N ALA A 107 9.46 8.99 11.95
CA ALA A 107 9.71 10.42 11.97
C ALA A 107 8.43 11.24 12.05
N GLY A 108 8.26 11.90 13.21
CA GLY A 108 7.03 12.61 13.54
C GLY A 108 5.87 11.67 13.84
N GLY A 109 4.69 12.24 14.04
CA GLY A 109 3.47 11.50 14.37
C GLY A 109 2.39 11.70 13.31
N ILE A 110 1.79 10.59 12.86
CA ILE A 110 0.64 10.60 11.96
C ILE A 110 -0.65 10.59 12.80
N THR A 111 -1.59 11.47 12.45
CA THR A 111 -2.95 11.52 13.00
C THR A 111 -3.95 11.33 11.88
N VAL A 112 -4.83 10.32 12.03
CA VAL A 112 -5.89 10.04 11.06
C VAL A 112 -7.03 11.04 11.24
N THR A 113 -7.35 11.79 10.19
CA THR A 113 -8.42 12.80 10.21
C THR A 113 -9.77 12.24 9.77
N ASN A 114 -9.79 11.14 9.02
CA ASN A 114 -11.00 10.42 8.62
C ASN A 114 -10.86 8.90 8.84
N LEU A 115 -11.38 8.41 9.96
CA LEU A 115 -11.33 7.00 10.36
C LEU A 115 -12.23 6.09 9.51
N ASP A 116 -13.22 6.65 8.79
CA ASP A 116 -14.01 5.85 7.88
C ASP A 116 -13.21 5.48 6.64
N GLN A 117 -12.27 6.33 6.20
CA GLN A 117 -11.48 6.13 4.97
C GLN A 117 -10.06 5.63 5.21
N MET A 118 -9.49 5.87 6.38
CA MET A 118 -8.10 5.53 6.69
C MET A 118 -7.97 4.90 8.06
N GLN A 119 -6.90 4.15 8.22
CA GLN A 119 -6.50 3.56 9.49
C GLN A 119 -4.98 3.62 9.63
N LEU A 120 -4.53 3.56 10.88
CA LEU A 120 -3.12 3.61 11.24
C LEU A 120 -2.78 2.35 12.03
N SER A 121 -1.76 1.63 11.58
CA SER A 121 -1.10 0.57 12.37
C SER A 121 0.28 1.05 12.82
N THR A 122 0.81 0.41 13.86
CA THR A 122 2.18 0.66 14.32
C THR A 122 2.88 -0.67 14.47
N ASP A 123 4.04 -0.79 13.84
CA ASP A 123 4.88 -1.96 13.94
C ASP A 123 5.37 -2.12 15.38
N PRO A 124 5.13 -3.27 16.04
CA PRO A 124 5.51 -3.45 17.43
C PRO A 124 7.04 -3.57 17.63
N ASP A 125 7.79 -3.94 16.59
CA ASP A 125 9.24 -4.16 16.69
C ASP A 125 10.03 -2.87 16.37
N THR A 126 9.56 -2.09 15.38
CA THR A 126 10.27 -0.87 14.94
C THR A 126 9.62 0.43 15.40
N GLY A 127 8.36 0.39 15.84
CA GLY A 127 7.58 1.59 16.17
C GLY A 127 7.16 2.42 14.95
N VAL A 128 7.40 1.94 13.73
CA VAL A 128 7.00 2.63 12.50
C VAL A 128 5.49 2.61 12.34
N GLN A 129 4.93 3.75 11.97
CA GLN A 129 3.52 3.93 11.68
C GLN A 129 3.24 3.72 10.18
N TYR A 130 2.21 2.94 9.87
CA TYR A 130 1.72 2.74 8.50
C TYR A 130 0.29 3.24 8.37
N LEU A 131 0.12 4.32 7.60
CA LEU A 131 -1.17 4.85 7.23
C LEU A 131 -1.65 4.15 5.96
N LYS A 132 -2.90 3.70 5.96
CA LYS A 132 -3.50 2.98 4.83
C LYS A 132 -4.99 3.19 4.75
N GLN A 133 -5.59 2.85 3.62
CA GLN A 133 -7.04 2.91 3.44
C GLN A 133 -7.78 1.85 4.27
N THR A 134 -9.03 2.14 4.61
CA THR A 134 -10.05 1.14 4.98
C THR A 134 -10.82 0.69 3.73
N TYR A 135 -11.81 -0.19 3.88
CA TYR A 135 -12.72 -0.56 2.79
C TYR A 135 -13.41 0.65 2.14
N THR A 136 -14.03 1.52 2.95
CA THR A 136 -14.69 2.74 2.43
C THR A 136 -13.67 3.66 1.77
N GLY A 137 -12.44 3.69 2.29
CA GLY A 137 -11.32 4.42 1.71
C GLY A 137 -10.82 3.86 0.38
N THR A 138 -11.36 2.75 -0.13
CA THR A 138 -10.99 2.27 -1.47
C THR A 138 -11.64 3.05 -2.60
N PHE A 139 -12.60 3.94 -2.29
CA PHE A 139 -13.32 4.76 -3.26
C PHE A 139 -13.91 3.95 -4.43
N ASP A 140 -14.38 2.73 -4.14
CA ASP A 140 -14.88 1.78 -5.13
C ASP A 140 -15.95 2.41 -6.04
N GLY A 141 -15.76 2.29 -7.35
CA GLY A 141 -16.62 2.85 -8.38
C GLY A 141 -16.24 4.25 -8.84
N THR A 142 -15.23 4.88 -8.24
CA THR A 142 -14.69 6.16 -8.73
C THR A 142 -13.78 5.90 -9.93
N LEU A 143 -14.30 6.10 -11.14
CA LEU A 143 -13.58 5.87 -12.39
C LEU A 143 -12.45 6.88 -12.60
N ASP A 144 -11.30 6.41 -13.06
CA ASP A 144 -10.08 7.15 -13.45
C ASP A 144 -9.33 7.89 -12.32
N GLY A 145 -10.05 8.33 -11.27
CA GLY A 145 -9.50 9.17 -10.21
C GLY A 145 -9.21 10.61 -10.69
N PRO A 146 -8.31 11.35 -10.00
CA PRO A 146 -7.62 10.92 -8.80
C PRO A 146 -8.56 10.86 -7.60
N VAL A 147 -8.26 9.95 -6.68
CA VAL A 147 -8.82 9.95 -5.32
C VAL A 147 -7.78 10.48 -4.35
N GLU A 148 -8.23 11.07 -3.24
CA GLU A 148 -7.33 11.66 -2.26
C GLU A 148 -7.64 11.19 -0.84
N TRP A 149 -6.58 10.90 -0.09
CA TRP A 149 -6.61 10.70 1.35
C TRP A 149 -5.84 11.83 2.03
N SER A 150 -6.46 12.49 3.00
CA SER A 150 -5.83 13.58 3.76
C SER A 150 -5.62 13.17 5.20
N PHE A 151 -4.46 13.48 5.78
CA PHE A 151 -4.14 13.18 7.17
C PHE A 151 -3.27 14.30 7.75
N ASP A 152 -3.16 14.33 9.08
CA ASP A 152 -2.31 15.29 9.76
C ASP A 152 -0.99 14.64 10.17
N TRP A 153 0.12 15.34 9.95
CA TRP A 153 1.46 14.93 10.37
C TRP A 153 2.09 16.00 11.26
N THR A 154 2.45 15.62 12.47
CA THR A 154 3.19 16.47 13.40
C THR A 154 4.68 16.23 13.23
N ALA A 155 5.39 17.27 12.82
CA ALA A 155 6.81 17.20 12.51
C ALA A 155 7.68 16.89 13.74
N PRO A 156 8.77 16.10 13.57
CA PRO A 156 9.69 15.82 14.66
C PRO A 156 10.53 17.05 15.04
N ASP A 157 11.30 16.94 16.12
CA ASP A 157 12.13 18.04 16.61
C ASP A 157 13.32 18.37 15.69
N SER A 158 13.80 17.40 14.92
CA SER A 158 14.96 17.54 14.03
C SER A 158 15.03 16.38 13.03
N GLY A 159 15.98 16.43 12.09
CA GLY A 159 16.27 15.34 11.14
C GLY A 159 15.50 15.44 9.82
N THR A 160 16.09 14.96 8.72
CA THR A 160 15.40 14.89 7.43
C THR A 160 14.39 13.75 7.45
N VAL A 161 13.16 14.05 7.05
CA VAL A 161 12.06 13.11 6.98
C VAL A 161 11.77 12.77 5.53
N ARG A 162 11.64 11.48 5.24
CA ARG A 162 11.12 10.97 3.98
C ARG A 162 9.77 10.32 4.22
N PHE A 163 8.77 10.77 3.48
CA PHE A 163 7.52 10.06 3.29
C PHE A 163 7.74 9.09 2.12
N GLY A 164 7.46 7.81 2.35
CA GLY A 164 7.47 6.79 1.31
C GLY A 164 6.11 6.14 1.23
N ALA A 165 5.61 5.93 0.00
CA ALA A 165 4.32 5.32 -0.22
C ALA A 165 4.30 4.40 -1.44
N ALA A 166 3.45 3.38 -1.36
CA ALA A 166 3.01 2.58 -2.49
C ALA A 166 1.51 2.73 -2.68
N GLY A 167 1.05 2.68 -3.94
CA GLY A 167 -0.35 2.80 -4.31
C GLY A 167 -0.78 1.67 -5.24
N ASN A 168 -2.01 1.18 -5.08
CA ASN A 168 -2.66 0.25 -6.01
C ASN A 168 -3.86 0.94 -6.68
N ALA A 169 -3.81 1.07 -8.01
CA ALA A 169 -4.95 1.44 -8.83
C ALA A 169 -5.51 0.18 -9.51
N ALA A 170 -6.65 -0.27 -9.00
CA ALA A 170 -7.25 -1.56 -9.33
C ALA A 170 -8.49 -1.44 -10.21
N ASP A 171 -8.71 -2.47 -11.03
CA ASP A 171 -9.75 -2.46 -12.05
C ASP A 171 -11.12 -2.84 -11.46
N GLY A 172 -11.13 -3.20 -10.18
CA GLY A 172 -12.30 -3.55 -9.38
C GLY A 172 -13.00 -4.83 -9.81
N ASP A 173 -12.29 -5.79 -10.43
CA ASP A 173 -12.80 -7.13 -10.75
C ASP A 173 -12.70 -8.12 -9.56
N ASN A 174 -12.14 -7.66 -8.42
CA ASN A 174 -11.83 -8.43 -7.20
C ASN A 174 -10.76 -9.51 -7.40
N SER A 175 -9.95 -9.40 -8.44
CA SER A 175 -8.72 -10.15 -8.63
C SER A 175 -7.50 -9.29 -8.29
N ARG A 176 -6.31 -9.86 -8.47
CA ARG A 176 -5.02 -9.16 -8.34
C ARG A 176 -4.45 -8.74 -9.69
N PHE A 177 -5.17 -9.05 -10.76
CA PHE A 177 -4.74 -8.89 -12.13
C PHE A 177 -5.32 -7.59 -12.69
N GLY A 178 -4.65 -6.98 -13.67
CA GLY A 178 -5.10 -5.71 -14.24
C GLY A 178 -4.83 -4.46 -13.38
N ASP A 179 -4.16 -4.65 -12.23
CA ASP A 179 -3.87 -3.62 -11.24
C ASP A 179 -2.52 -2.93 -11.49
N TYR A 180 -2.51 -1.60 -11.42
CA TYR A 180 -1.30 -0.78 -11.58
C TYR A 180 -0.74 -0.37 -10.22
N ILE A 181 0.53 -0.72 -9.99
CA ILE A 181 1.25 -0.37 -8.77
C ILE A 181 2.17 0.82 -9.01
N TYR A 182 2.15 1.77 -8.07
CA TYR A 182 3.00 2.96 -8.06
C TYR A 182 3.80 3.03 -6.77
N THR A 183 4.95 3.67 -6.82
CA THR A 183 5.63 4.16 -5.63
C THR A 183 5.92 5.64 -5.78
N THR A 184 6.08 6.33 -4.65
CA THR A 184 6.47 7.73 -4.63
C THR A 184 7.12 8.07 -3.29
N THR A 185 8.01 9.07 -3.29
CA THR A 185 8.63 9.57 -2.07
C THR A 185 8.64 11.09 -2.08
N GLN A 186 8.57 11.70 -0.90
CA GLN A 186 8.74 13.14 -0.70
C GLN A 186 9.57 13.40 0.56
N GLU A 187 10.43 14.40 0.52
CA GLU A 187 11.33 14.73 1.63
C GLU A 187 11.08 16.14 2.17
N THR A 188 11.29 16.29 3.47
CA THR A 188 11.31 17.58 4.17
C THR A 188 12.41 17.60 5.22
N SER A 189 12.96 18.77 5.49
CA SER A 189 13.99 18.98 6.52
C SER A 189 13.58 20.11 7.47
N PRO A 190 14.12 20.19 8.69
CA PRO A 190 13.77 21.29 9.59
C PRO A 190 14.24 22.62 8.99
N ALA A 191 13.42 23.66 9.11
CA ALA A 191 13.81 25.01 8.77
C ALA A 191 15.06 25.40 9.59
N ALA A 192 16.05 26.00 8.93
CA ALA A 192 17.26 26.42 9.62
C ALA A 192 16.90 27.43 10.71
N SER A 193 17.37 27.20 11.95
CA SER A 193 17.23 28.19 13.01
C SER A 193 17.84 29.51 12.54
N ALA A 194 17.05 30.58 12.55
CA ALA A 194 17.58 31.91 12.30
C ALA A 194 18.69 32.18 13.33
N ARG A 195 19.93 32.33 12.85
CA ARG A 195 21.02 32.76 13.72
C ARG A 195 20.77 34.23 14.04
N ASN A 196 20.38 34.52 15.28
CA ASN A 196 20.45 35.87 15.84
C ASN A 196 21.91 36.24 16.14
#